data_AF-A0A3P6FUC2-F1
#
_entry.id   AF-A0A3P6FUC2-F1
#
_cell.length_a   1.000
_cell.length_b   1.000
_cell.length_c   1.000
_cell.angle_alpha   90.00
_cell.angle_beta   90.00
_cell.angle_gamma   90.00
#
_symmetry.space_group_name_H-M   'P 1'
#
loop_
_entity.id
_entity.type
_entity.pdbx_description
1 polymer ?
#
loop_
_entity_poly.entity_id
_entity_poly.type
_entity_poly.pdbx_seq_one_letter_code
_entity_poly.pdbx_strand_id
1 'polypeptide(L)'
;PHIRKVYKLKLGHAQAKEILNCICQEIPHFDATQQKNAGLNQALFKAVENVRKHYPDIVWFKDSYGLNLFFYAVSHRQEKIFSLIYKMGAKKNILATAWDKLHTNMLHHAA
;
A
#
# COMPACT_ATOMS: atom_id res chain seq x y z
N PRO A 1 3.21 30.98 18.26
CA PRO A 1 2.12 30.26 17.53
C PRO A 1 2.61 29.21 16.51
N HIS A 2 3.59 29.53 15.65
CA HIS A 2 4.05 28.63 14.59
C HIS A 2 4.90 27.44 15.10
N ILE A 3 5.76 27.65 16.10
CA ILE A 3 6.58 26.59 16.71
C ILE A 3 5.71 25.45 17.28
N ARG A 4 4.57 25.80 17.89
CA ARG A 4 3.64 24.80 18.47
C ARG A 4 2.95 23.94 17.40
N LYS A 5 2.69 24.49 16.20
CA LYS A 5 2.17 23.72 15.06
C LYS A 5 3.21 22.73 14.54
N VAL A 6 4.44 23.19 14.33
CA VAL A 6 5.56 22.34 13.88
C VAL A 6 5.84 21.22 14.88
N TYR A 7 5.81 21.53 16.18
CA TYR A 7 5.98 20.52 17.24
C TYR A 7 4.90 19.43 17.19
N LYS A 8 3.62 19.80 17.10
CA LYS A 8 2.52 18.83 16.98
C LYS A 8 2.65 17.94 15.74
N LEU A 9 3.08 18.52 14.62
CA LEU A 9 3.32 17.79 13.38
C LEU A 9 4.45 16.77 13.53
N LYS A 10 5.59 17.18 14.11
CA LYS A 10 6.72 16.28 14.39
C LYS A 10 6.34 15.15 15.35
N LEU A 11 5.55 15.47 16.39
CA LEU A 11 5.07 14.47 17.34
C LEU A 11 4.14 13.46 16.64
N GLY A 12 3.21 13.93 15.81
CA GLY A 12 2.34 13.06 15.02
C GLY A 12 3.12 12.17 14.04
N HIS A 13 4.17 12.70 13.40
CA HIS A 13 5.05 11.89 12.55
C HIS A 13 5.83 10.84 13.34
N ALA A 14 6.35 11.17 14.53
CA ALA A 14 7.05 10.23 15.38
C ALA A 14 6.13 9.07 15.80
N GLN A 15 4.91 9.37 16.23
CA GLN A 15 3.90 8.38 16.60
C GLN A 15 3.48 7.51 15.40
N ALA A 16 3.25 8.11 14.24
CA ALA A 16 2.92 7.36 13.02
C ALA A 16 4.07 6.41 12.61
N LYS A 17 5.32 6.86 12.78
CA LYS A 17 6.51 6.04 12.52
C LYS A 17 6.64 4.87 13.49
N GLU A 18 6.38 5.07 14.78
CA GLU A 18 6.37 3.97 15.76
C GLU A 18 5.29 2.93 15.45
N ILE A 19 4.07 3.38 15.16
CA ILE A 19 2.98 2.48 14.78
C ILE A 19 3.35 1.68 13.52
N LEU A 20 3.91 2.34 12.51
CA LEU A 20 4.37 1.67 11.29
C LEU A 20 5.45 0.63 11.59
N ASN A 21 6.44 0.98 12.44
CA ASN A 21 7.50 0.05 12.84
C ASN A 21 6.95 -1.16 13.58
N CYS A 22 6.03 -0.97 14.54
CA CYS A 22 5.40 -2.09 15.25
C CYS A 22 4.64 -3.00 14.27
N ILE A 23 3.84 -2.43 13.37
CA ILE A 23 3.12 -3.23 12.35
C ILE A 23 4.13 -4.00 11.47
N CYS A 24 5.20 -3.35 11.02
CA CYS A 24 6.23 -3.99 10.20
C CYS A 24 6.98 -5.12 10.93
N GLN A 25 7.15 -5.03 12.26
CA GLN A 25 7.76 -6.07 13.08
C GLN A 25 6.82 -7.26 13.29
N GLU A 26 5.51 -7.03 13.36
CA GLU A 26 4.53 -8.09 13.57
C GLU A 26 4.18 -8.84 12.27
N ILE A 27 4.23 -8.18 11.11
CA ILE A 27 3.91 -8.77 9.78
C ILE A 27 4.55 -10.16 9.53
N PRO A 28 5.83 -10.42 9.83
CA PRO A 28 6.47 -11.72 9.65
C PRO A 28 5.97 -12.83 10.60
N HIS A 29 5.32 -12.44 11.71
CA HIS A 29 4.82 -13.36 12.73
C HIS A 29 3.35 -13.77 12.51
N PHE A 30 2.66 -13.12 11.58
CA PHE A 30 1.33 -13.52 11.16
C PHE A 30 1.41 -14.81 10.34
N ASP A 31 0.79 -15.88 10.85
CA ASP A 31 0.59 -17.09 10.04
C ASP A 31 -0.39 -16.81 8.86
N ALA A 32 -0.42 -17.74 7.89
CA ALA A 32 -1.27 -17.62 6.70
C ALA A 32 -2.79 -17.54 7.03
N THR A 33 -3.20 -17.97 8.23
CA THR A 33 -4.58 -17.87 8.71
C THR A 33 -4.90 -16.51 9.32
N GLN A 34 -3.94 -15.87 10.01
CA GLN A 34 -4.10 -14.54 10.58
C GLN A 34 -3.97 -13.42 9.54
N GLN A 35 -3.33 -13.67 8.39
CA GLN A 35 -3.40 -12.80 7.20
C GLN A 35 -4.84 -12.62 6.68
N LYS A 36 -5.76 -13.54 7.00
CA LYS A 36 -7.19 -13.42 6.70
C LYS A 36 -7.97 -12.64 7.78
N ASN A 37 -7.30 -12.05 8.78
CA ASN A 37 -7.96 -11.23 9.78
C ASN A 37 -8.55 -9.96 9.15
N ALA A 38 -9.87 -9.81 9.24
CA ALA A 38 -10.59 -8.65 8.72
C ALA A 38 -10.07 -7.31 9.26
N GLY A 39 -9.63 -7.29 10.53
CA GLY A 39 -9.05 -6.11 11.18
C GLY A 39 -7.70 -5.70 10.58
N LEU A 40 -6.82 -6.66 10.31
CA LEU A 40 -5.52 -6.40 9.68
C LEU A 40 -5.70 -5.87 8.24
N ASN A 41 -6.58 -6.50 7.46
CA ASN A 41 -6.90 -6.05 6.10
C ASN A 41 -7.51 -4.64 6.10
N GLN A 42 -8.36 -4.31 7.09
CA GLN A 42 -8.90 -2.96 7.24
C GLN A 42 -7.82 -1.93 7.62
N ALA A 43 -6.91 -2.27 8.53
CA ALA A 43 -5.81 -1.40 8.92
C ALA A 43 -4.85 -1.13 7.74
N LEU A 44 -4.49 -2.18 7.00
CA LEU A 44 -3.65 -2.09 5.81
C LEU A 44 -4.31 -1.22 4.73
N PHE A 45 -5.61 -1.43 4.46
CA PHE A 45 -6.35 -0.60 3.52
C PHE A 45 -6.34 0.88 3.91
N LYS A 46 -6.60 1.20 5.18
CA LYS A 46 -6.53 2.58 5.69
C LYS A 46 -5.13 3.18 5.58
N ALA A 47 -4.08 2.40 5.85
CA ALA A 47 -2.71 2.86 5.72
C ALA A 47 -2.38 3.22 4.27
N VAL A 48 -2.68 2.32 3.33
CA VAL A 48 -2.47 2.56 1.89
C VAL A 48 -3.26 3.77 1.39
N GLU A 49 -4.52 3.91 1.81
CA GLU A 49 -5.34 5.08 1.45
C GLU A 49 -4.74 6.40 1.96
N ASN A 50 -4.26 6.43 3.21
CA ASN A 50 -3.61 7.60 3.80
C ASN A 50 -2.30 7.94 3.11
N VAL A 51 -1.44 6.96 2.84
CA VAL A 51 -0.16 7.17 2.15
C VAL A 51 -0.42 7.74 0.76
N ARG A 52 -1.34 7.15 -0.02
CA ARG A 52 -1.67 7.64 -1.35
C ARG A 52 -2.27 9.05 -1.35
N LYS A 53 -3.01 9.42 -0.30
CA LYS A 53 -3.57 10.78 -0.15
C LYS A 53 -2.48 11.84 0.03
N HIS A 54 -1.40 11.51 0.76
CA HIS A 54 -0.30 12.45 1.03
C HIS A 54 0.85 12.34 0.03
N TYR A 55 0.99 11.18 -0.61
CA TYR A 55 2.04 10.86 -1.58
C TYR A 55 1.45 10.10 -2.78
N PRO A 56 0.72 10.79 -3.67
CA PRO A 56 -0.03 10.15 -4.75
C PRO A 56 0.86 9.46 -5.79
N ASP A 57 2.12 9.89 -5.92
CA ASP A 57 3.07 9.29 -6.86
C ASP A 57 3.53 7.90 -6.43
N ILE A 58 3.21 7.45 -5.21
CA ILE A 58 3.54 6.10 -4.71
C ILE A 58 3.08 4.99 -5.66
N VAL A 59 1.99 5.21 -6.40
CA VAL A 59 1.43 4.24 -7.35
C VAL A 59 2.34 3.94 -8.55
N TRP A 60 3.29 4.84 -8.84
CA TRP A 60 4.25 4.69 -9.93
C TRP A 60 5.53 4.00 -9.50
N PHE A 61 5.78 3.90 -8.20
CA PHE A 61 6.97 3.23 -7.68
C PHE A 61 6.87 1.74 -7.97
N LYS A 62 7.96 1.23 -8.49
CA LYS A 62 8.19 -0.18 -8.75
C LYS A 62 9.36 -0.61 -7.89
N ASP A 63 9.26 -1.82 -7.37
CA ASP A 63 10.36 -2.45 -6.65
C ASP A 63 11.43 -3.01 -7.63
N SER A 64 12.39 -3.77 -7.10
CA SER A 64 13.43 -4.43 -7.89
C SER A 64 12.90 -5.45 -8.90
N TYR A 65 11.67 -5.96 -8.74
CA TYR A 65 11.03 -6.89 -9.66
C TYR A 65 10.12 -6.19 -10.70
N GLY A 66 9.97 -4.86 -10.61
CA GLY A 66 9.08 -4.10 -11.48
C GLY A 66 7.62 -4.10 -10.98
N LEU A 67 7.38 -4.58 -9.77
CA LEU A 67 6.06 -4.69 -9.15
C LEU A 67 5.72 -3.37 -8.46
N ASN A 68 4.58 -2.80 -8.82
CA ASN A 68 3.97 -1.69 -8.10
C ASN A 68 2.98 -2.20 -7.05
N LEU A 69 2.43 -1.28 -6.25
CA LEU A 69 1.43 -1.57 -5.22
C LEU A 69 0.29 -2.49 -5.68
N PHE A 70 -0.19 -2.33 -6.92
CA PHE A 70 -1.34 -3.07 -7.43
C PHE A 70 -0.99 -4.51 -7.82
N PHE A 71 0.25 -4.81 -8.20
CA PHE A 71 0.70 -6.20 -8.36
C PHE A 71 0.57 -6.96 -7.05
N TYR A 72 1.11 -6.43 -5.96
CA TYR A 72 1.00 -7.06 -4.64
C TYR A 72 -0.44 -7.19 -4.17
N ALA A 73 -1.27 -6.17 -4.44
CA ALA A 73 -2.68 -6.24 -4.09
C ALA A 73 -3.39 -7.39 -4.79
N VAL A 74 -3.06 -7.66 -6.05
CA VAL A 74 -3.60 -8.80 -6.81
C VAL A 74 -3.07 -10.13 -6.28
N SER A 75 -1.74 -10.28 -6.13
CA SER A 75 -1.13 -11.53 -5.68
C SER A 75 -1.63 -11.98 -4.30
N HIS A 76 -1.97 -11.03 -3.42
CA HIS A 76 -2.45 -11.31 -2.06
C HIS A 76 -3.97 -11.25 -1.93
N ARG A 77 -4.71 -11.19 -3.05
CA ARG A 77 -6.18 -11.11 -3.10
C ARG A 77 -6.77 -9.98 -2.24
N GLN A 78 -6.08 -8.83 -2.21
CA GLN A 78 -6.47 -7.63 -1.47
C GLN A 78 -7.39 -6.74 -2.30
N GLU A 79 -8.62 -7.21 -2.53
CA GLU A 79 -9.63 -6.56 -3.37
C GLU A 79 -9.83 -5.07 -3.05
N LYS A 80 -9.97 -4.73 -1.76
CA LYS A 80 -10.17 -3.34 -1.32
C LYS A 80 -9.01 -2.45 -1.74
N ILE A 81 -7.77 -2.91 -1.60
CA ILE A 81 -6.59 -2.16 -2.03
C ILE A 81 -6.55 -2.05 -3.54
N PHE A 82 -6.81 -3.14 -4.26
CA PHE A 82 -6.84 -3.13 -5.73
C PHE A 82 -7.90 -2.15 -6.27
N SER A 83 -9.08 -2.07 -5.63
CA SER A 83 -10.17 -1.16 -6.02
C SER A 83 -9.74 0.32 -6.08
N LEU A 84 -8.66 0.69 -5.38
CA LEU A 84 -8.11 2.04 -5.42
C LEU A 84 -7.62 2.42 -6.81
N ILE A 85 -7.31 1.46 -7.69
CA ILE A 85 -6.89 1.71 -9.08
C ILE A 85 -7.99 2.42 -9.88
N TYR A 86 -9.27 2.14 -9.59
CA TYR A 86 -10.39 2.79 -10.27
C TYR A 86 -10.51 4.28 -9.93
N LYS A 87 -9.97 4.70 -8.78
CA LYS A 87 -9.90 6.12 -8.37
C LYS A 87 -8.78 6.89 -9.10
N MET A 88 -8.01 6.24 -9.98
CA MET A 88 -6.83 6.84 -10.64
C MET A 88 -7.15 7.56 -11.97
N GLY A 89 -8.40 7.55 -12.43
CA GLY A 89 -8.79 8.16 -13.70
C GLY A 89 -8.03 7.57 -14.89
N ALA A 90 -7.54 8.41 -15.80
CA ALA A 90 -6.78 7.98 -16.99
C ALA A 90 -5.53 7.15 -16.65
N LYS A 91 -4.91 7.38 -15.49
CA LYS A 91 -3.72 6.64 -15.03
C LYS A 91 -4.00 5.15 -14.79
N LYS A 92 -5.26 4.78 -14.55
CA LYS A 92 -5.70 3.40 -14.32
C LYS A 92 -5.21 2.47 -15.42
N ASN A 93 -5.35 2.88 -16.68
CA ASN A 93 -5.04 2.02 -17.82
C ASN A 93 -3.54 1.69 -17.85
N ILE A 94 -2.67 2.68 -17.66
CA ILE A 94 -1.21 2.51 -17.60
C ILE A 94 -0.82 1.56 -16.46
N LEU A 95 -1.43 1.73 -15.29
CA LEU A 95 -1.15 0.91 -14.11
C LEU A 95 -1.63 -0.53 -14.29
N ALA A 96 -2.84 -0.72 -14.85
CA ALA A 96 -3.45 -2.03 -15.03
C ALA A 96 -2.79 -2.86 -16.14
N THR A 97 -2.22 -2.22 -17.15
CA THR A 97 -1.50 -2.88 -18.24
C THR A 97 0.01 -2.91 -18.02
N ALA A 98 0.49 -2.59 -16.82
CA ALA A 98 1.90 -2.64 -16.50
C ALA A 98 2.43 -4.09 -16.55
N TRP A 99 3.69 -4.22 -16.94
CA TRP A 99 4.46 -5.47 -16.86
C TRP A 99 5.51 -5.38 -15.77
N ASP A 100 5.76 -6.53 -15.15
CA ASP A 100 6.94 -6.76 -14.32
C ASP A 100 8.18 -7.02 -15.19
N LYS A 101 9.33 -7.24 -14.54
CA LYS A 101 10.59 -7.50 -15.26
C LYS A 101 10.63 -8.84 -15.99
N LEU A 102 9.76 -9.78 -15.64
CA LEU A 102 9.62 -11.09 -16.30
C LEU A 102 8.57 -11.06 -17.42
N HIS A 103 8.04 -9.88 -17.77
CA HIS A 103 6.97 -9.70 -18.75
C HIS A 103 5.64 -10.37 -18.35
N THR A 104 5.43 -10.52 -17.05
CA THR A 104 4.18 -10.98 -16.46
C THR A 104 3.32 -9.76 -16.12
N ASN A 105 2.05 -9.77 -16.53
CA ASN A 105 1.10 -8.69 -16.21
C ASN A 105 0.26 -9.03 -14.97
N MET A 106 -0.46 -8.05 -14.43
CA MET A 106 -1.30 -8.23 -13.24
C MET A 106 -2.33 -9.37 -13.36
N LEU A 107 -2.82 -9.69 -14.56
CA LEU A 107 -3.78 -10.78 -14.74
C LEU A 107 -3.14 -12.14 -14.47
N HIS A 108 -1.90 -12.35 -14.89
CA HIS A 108 -1.16 -13.57 -14.58
C HIS A 108 -0.82 -13.67 -13.08
N HIS A 109 -0.55 -12.54 -12.42
CA HIS A 109 -0.36 -12.49 -10.95
C HIS A 109 -1.64 -12.80 -10.15
N ALA A 110 -2.82 -12.83 -10.80
CA ALA A 110 -4.10 -13.15 -10.18
C ALA A 110 -4.47 -14.64 -10.20
N ALA A 111 -3.86 -15.39 -11.13
CA ALA A 111 -4.08 -16.82 -11.35
C ALA A 111 -3.55 -17.62 -10.16
#